data_AF-A0A0C9WQ64-F1
#
_entry.id   AF-A0A0C9WQ64-F1
#
_cell.length_a   1.000
_cell.length_b   1.000
_cell.length_c   1.000
_cell.angle_alpha   90.00
_cell.angle_beta   90.00
_cell.angle_gamma   90.00
#
_symmetry.space_group_name_H-M   'P 1'
#
loop_
_entity.id
_entity.type
_entity.pdbx_description
1 polymer ?
#
loop_
_entity_poly.entity_id
_entity_poly.type
_entity_poly.pdbx_seq_one_letter_code
_entity_poly.pdbx_strand_id
1 'polypeptide(L)'
;MYHDKRFQKDSHFALIAFNHEQIKQSTSSGYLLAETPKFDNISKRLMDVDVEVLSDLIQRMEDGERVKPETHEESLCFQLIKDLDHVSGRVQGSTTTKKYMRNEIWSLISFIGAPSWFITFSPADSMHPISLYFADTVKARMILGTMKIRNLF
;
A
#
# COMPACT_ATOMS: atom_id res chain seq x y z
N MET A 1 -33.61 -17.81 -9.04
CA MET A 1 -32.45 -17.54 -8.16
C MET A 1 -31.73 -16.21 -8.49
N TYR A 2 -32.40 -15.23 -9.12
CA TYR A 2 -31.78 -13.99 -9.65
C TYR A 2 -32.53 -12.69 -9.25
N HIS A 3 -33.48 -12.78 -8.31
CA HIS A 3 -34.36 -11.65 -7.97
C HIS A 3 -33.84 -10.76 -6.84
N ASP A 4 -32.84 -11.23 -6.07
CA ASP A 4 -32.27 -10.43 -5.00
C ASP A 4 -31.18 -9.49 -5.55
N LYS A 5 -31.52 -8.20 -5.68
CA LYS A 5 -30.61 -7.14 -6.15
C LYS A 5 -29.92 -6.40 -5.01
N ARG A 6 -30.02 -6.87 -3.75
CA ARG A 6 -29.43 -6.17 -2.59
C ARG A 6 -27.93 -5.96 -2.76
N PHE A 7 -27.19 -6.96 -3.22
CA PHE A 7 -25.75 -6.84 -3.51
C PHE A 7 -25.44 -5.90 -4.69
N GLN A 8 -26.30 -5.88 -5.72
CA GLN A 8 -26.09 -5.02 -6.90
C GLN A 8 -26.40 -3.54 -6.62
N LYS A 9 -27.35 -3.27 -5.72
CA LYS A 9 -27.79 -1.90 -5.37
C LYS A 9 -27.08 -1.32 -4.16
N ASP A 10 -26.36 -2.12 -3.39
CA ASP A 10 -25.61 -1.64 -2.25
C ASP A 10 -24.37 -0.86 -2.72
N SER A 11 -24.35 0.42 -2.35
CA SER A 11 -23.26 1.35 -2.65
C SER A 11 -21.92 0.93 -2.02
N HIS A 12 -21.94 0.16 -0.92
CA HIS A 12 -20.75 -0.28 -0.20
C HIS A 12 -20.29 -1.68 -0.62
N PHE A 13 -21.05 -2.39 -1.44
CA PHE A 13 -20.77 -3.78 -1.78
C PHE A 13 -19.37 -3.96 -2.38
N ALA A 14 -18.98 -3.08 -3.32
CA ALA A 14 -17.66 -3.15 -3.96
C ALA A 14 -16.51 -3.04 -2.93
N LEU A 15 -16.65 -2.14 -1.95
CA LEU A 15 -15.66 -1.97 -0.87
C LEU A 15 -15.61 -3.20 0.04
N ILE A 16 -16.77 -3.71 0.46
CA ILE A 16 -16.85 -4.87 1.36
C ILE A 16 -16.30 -6.13 0.67
N ALA A 17 -16.67 -6.36 -0.59
CA ALA A 17 -16.19 -7.48 -1.38
C ALA A 17 -14.67 -7.43 -1.54
N PHE A 18 -14.12 -6.24 -1.84
CA PHE A 18 -12.69 -6.03 -1.97
C PHE A 18 -11.94 -6.26 -0.64
N ASN A 19 -12.48 -5.75 0.47
CA ASN A 19 -11.90 -6.00 1.80
C ASN A 19 -11.89 -7.50 2.14
N HIS A 20 -12.98 -8.20 1.83
CA HIS A 20 -13.07 -9.63 2.07
C HIS A 20 -12.07 -10.41 1.21
N GLU A 21 -11.91 -10.02 -0.06
CA GLU A 21 -10.90 -10.58 -0.94
C GLU A 21 -9.48 -10.35 -0.39
N GLN A 22 -9.15 -9.13 0.05
CA GLN A 22 -7.85 -8.82 0.65
C GLN A 22 -7.57 -9.66 1.91
N ILE A 23 -8.56 -9.79 2.80
CA ILE A 23 -8.42 -10.59 4.02
C ILE A 23 -8.17 -12.05 3.64
N LYS A 24 -8.95 -12.60 2.71
CA LYS A 24 -8.79 -13.98 2.22
C LYS A 24 -7.41 -14.20 1.59
N GLN A 25 -6.99 -13.32 0.68
CA GLN A 25 -5.68 -13.41 0.03
C GLN A 25 -4.54 -13.33 1.06
N SER A 26 -4.59 -12.36 1.98
CA SER A 26 -3.57 -12.19 3.02
C SER A 26 -3.49 -13.41 3.95
N THR A 27 -4.64 -13.97 4.34
CA THR A 27 -4.71 -15.14 5.21
C THR A 27 -4.17 -16.39 4.51
N SER A 28 -4.56 -16.60 3.26
CA SER A 28 -4.07 -17.72 2.44
C SER A 28 -2.57 -17.64 2.23
N SER A 29 -2.03 -16.45 1.95
CA SER A 29 -0.60 -16.24 1.81
C SER A 29 0.16 -16.52 3.10
N GLY A 30 -0.35 -16.04 4.24
CA GLY A 30 0.24 -16.33 5.56
C GLY A 30 0.27 -17.83 5.88
N TYR A 31 -0.83 -18.54 5.60
CA TYR A 31 -0.91 -19.99 5.77
C TYR A 31 0.11 -20.74 4.92
N LEU A 32 0.19 -20.43 3.61
CA LEU A 32 1.15 -21.05 2.70
C LEU A 32 2.61 -20.76 3.06
N LEU A 33 2.88 -19.65 3.74
CA LEU A 33 4.22 -19.34 4.25
C LEU A 33 4.58 -20.21 5.46
N ALA A 34 3.65 -20.33 6.42
CA ALA A 34 3.83 -21.15 7.61
C ALA A 34 3.96 -22.65 7.27
N GLU A 35 3.29 -23.12 6.21
CA GLU A 35 3.38 -24.52 5.75
C GLU A 35 4.68 -24.82 5.00
N THR A 36 5.52 -23.82 4.69
CA THR A 36 6.78 -24.10 3.98
C THR A 36 7.81 -24.76 4.90
N PRO A 37 8.59 -25.74 4.42
CA PRO A 37 9.64 -26.40 5.21
C PRO A 37 10.78 -25.44 5.59
N LYS A 38 10.85 -24.26 4.97
CA LYS A 38 11.81 -23.21 5.30
C LYS A 38 11.38 -22.40 6.53
N PHE A 39 10.10 -22.38 6.88
CA PHE A 39 9.56 -21.56 7.97
C PHE A 39 10.25 -21.85 9.31
N ASP A 40 10.44 -23.13 9.64
CA ASP A 40 11.12 -23.53 10.88
C ASP A 40 12.57 -23.05 10.93
N ASN A 41 13.29 -23.13 9.80
CA ASN A 41 14.68 -22.66 9.72
C ASN A 41 14.77 -21.14 9.84
N ILE A 42 13.85 -20.41 9.20
CA ILE A 42 13.79 -18.94 9.30
C ILE A 42 13.44 -18.52 10.73
N SER A 43 12.49 -19.21 11.37
CA SER A 43 12.09 -18.94 12.76
C SER A 43 13.24 -19.19 13.74
N LYS A 44 13.97 -20.30 13.59
CA LYS A 44 15.17 -20.56 14.41
C LYS A 44 16.23 -19.47 14.22
N ARG A 45 16.54 -19.12 12.98
CA ARG A 45 17.50 -18.05 12.68
C ARG A 45 17.07 -16.67 13.18
N LEU A 46 15.77 -16.39 13.22
CA LEU A 46 15.23 -15.18 13.82
C LEU A 46 15.42 -15.15 15.34
N MET A 47 15.30 -16.31 16.00
CA MET A 47 15.50 -16.45 17.45
C MET A 47 16.99 -16.45 17.85
N ASP A 48 17.87 -16.95 16.98
CA ASP A 48 19.30 -17.06 17.23
C ASP A 48 20.10 -15.81 16.81
N VAL A 49 19.45 -14.79 16.25
CA VAL A 49 20.14 -13.60 15.74
C VAL A 49 20.64 -12.72 16.89
N ASP A 50 21.85 -12.19 16.76
CA ASP A 50 22.39 -11.22 17.71
C ASP A 50 21.71 -9.85 17.50
N VAL A 51 20.97 -9.40 18.52
CA VAL A 51 20.20 -8.16 18.49
C VAL A 51 21.10 -6.92 18.57
N GLU A 52 22.26 -7.01 19.21
CA GLU A 52 23.20 -5.89 19.30
C GLU A 52 23.82 -5.63 17.93
N VAL A 53 24.27 -6.69 17.25
CA VAL A 53 24.80 -6.61 15.88
C VAL A 53 23.74 -6.09 14.91
N LEU A 54 22.50 -6.56 15.03
CA LEU A 54 21.40 -6.07 14.19
C LEU A 54 21.12 -4.58 14.42
N SER A 55 21.21 -4.11 15.67
CA SER A 55 20.99 -2.69 16.01
C SER A 55 22.10 -1.79 15.47
N ASP A 56 23.36 -2.22 15.56
CA ASP A 56 24.49 -1.51 14.94
C ASP A 56 24.33 -1.41 13.41
N LEU A 57 23.94 -2.50 12.76
CA LEU A 57 23.66 -2.53 11.33
C LEU A 57 22.54 -1.55 10.95
N ILE A 58 21.45 -1.51 11.73
CA ILE A 58 20.34 -0.57 11.49
C ILE A 58 20.85 0.87 11.57
N GLN A 59 21.59 1.22 12.63
CA GLN A 59 22.11 2.58 12.82
C GLN A 59 22.99 3.01 11.63
N ARG A 60 23.94 2.16 11.23
CA ARG A 60 24.82 2.43 10.08
C ARG A 60 24.05 2.58 8.76
N MET A 61 23.00 1.78 8.56
CA MET A 61 22.13 1.88 7.39
C MET A 61 21.28 3.16 7.40
N GLU A 62 20.82 3.62 8.57
CA GLU A 62 20.09 4.88 8.72
C GLU A 62 20.97 6.10 8.47
N ASP A 63 22.24 6.04 8.89
CA ASP A 63 23.25 7.06 8.64
C ASP A 63 23.66 7.15 7.15
N GLY A 64 23.11 6.27 6.30
CA GLY A 64 23.29 6.27 4.86
C GLY A 64 24.55 5.56 4.39
N GLU A 65 25.23 4.83 5.28
CA GLU A 65 26.40 4.05 4.92
C GLU A 65 26.03 2.86 4.03
N ARG A 66 26.91 2.55 3.07
CA ARG A 66 26.78 1.33 2.26
C ARG A 66 27.32 0.14 3.05
N VAL A 67 26.51 -0.36 3.97
CA VAL A 67 26.86 -1.49 4.84
C VAL A 67 27.04 -2.77 4.02
N LYS A 68 28.21 -3.39 4.15
CA LYS A 68 28.49 -4.75 3.66
C LYS A 68 28.83 -5.62 4.87
N PRO A 69 28.38 -6.88 4.92
CA PRO A 69 28.75 -7.77 6.01
C PRO A 69 30.25 -8.09 5.93
N GLU A 70 30.96 -7.80 7.01
CA GLU A 70 32.37 -8.13 7.22
C GLU A 70 32.51 -9.30 8.20
N THR A 71 31.62 -9.38 9.20
CA THR A 71 31.63 -10.46 10.19
C THR A 71 30.64 -11.59 9.85
N HIS A 72 30.86 -12.76 10.47
CA HIS A 72 29.94 -13.89 10.30
C HIS A 72 28.54 -13.58 10.82
N GLU A 73 28.44 -12.86 11.94
CA GLU A 73 27.17 -12.46 12.57
C GLU A 73 26.42 -11.44 11.74
N GLU A 74 27.11 -10.46 11.16
CA GLU A 74 26.51 -9.54 10.19
C GLU A 74 25.98 -10.32 8.96
N SER A 75 26.76 -11.26 8.44
CA SER A 75 26.32 -12.11 7.32
C SER A 75 25.04 -12.88 7.66
N LEU A 76 24.89 -13.37 8.89
CA LEU A 76 23.66 -14.03 9.35
C LEU A 76 22.48 -13.07 9.39
N CYS A 77 22.67 -11.83 9.86
CA CYS A 77 21.64 -10.78 9.82
C CYS A 77 21.20 -10.47 8.38
N PHE A 78 22.14 -10.28 7.45
CA PHE A 78 21.81 -10.06 6.03
C PHE A 78 21.08 -11.24 5.40
N GLN A 79 21.47 -12.46 5.73
CA GLN A 79 20.79 -13.65 5.24
C GLN A 79 19.39 -13.78 5.86
N LEU A 80 19.16 -13.30 7.08
CA LEU A 80 17.82 -13.26 7.70
C LEU A 80 16.92 -12.25 7.00
N ILE A 81 17.43 -11.04 6.72
CA ILE A 81 16.72 -10.02 5.95
C ILE A 81 16.33 -10.57 4.57
N LYS A 82 17.25 -11.26 3.89
CA LYS A 82 16.98 -11.89 2.59
C LYS A 82 15.88 -12.95 2.65
N ASP A 83 15.88 -13.78 3.70
CA ASP A 83 14.87 -14.81 3.89
C ASP A 83 13.50 -14.18 4.20
N LEU A 84 13.46 -13.13 5.01
CA LEU A 84 12.25 -12.35 5.29
C LEU A 84 11.72 -11.65 4.04
N ASP A 85 12.58 -11.05 3.22
CA ASP A 85 12.22 -10.45 1.94
C ASP A 85 11.61 -11.50 1.00
N HIS A 86 12.19 -12.69 0.93
CA HIS A 86 11.68 -13.79 0.11
C HIS A 86 10.29 -14.27 0.57
N VAL A 87 10.09 -14.41 1.88
CA VAL A 87 8.82 -14.78 2.51
C VAL A 87 7.76 -13.67 2.29
N SER A 88 8.14 -12.41 2.49
CA SER A 88 7.23 -11.27 2.37
C SER A 88 6.67 -11.09 0.95
N GLY A 89 7.36 -11.56 -0.09
CA GLY A 89 6.89 -11.50 -1.48
C GLY A 89 5.56 -12.22 -1.74
N ARG A 90 5.12 -13.11 -0.85
CA ARG A 90 3.80 -13.75 -0.96
C ARG A 90 2.69 -12.98 -0.25
N VAL A 91 3.04 -12.04 0.63
CA VAL A 91 2.06 -11.23 1.38
C VAL A 91 1.67 -10.02 0.54
N GLN A 92 0.38 -9.90 0.26
CA GLN A 92 -0.16 -8.76 -0.46
C GLN A 92 0.13 -7.45 0.32
N GLY A 93 0.59 -6.41 -0.38
CA GLY A 93 0.93 -5.13 0.25
C GLY A 93 2.31 -5.04 0.90
N SER A 94 3.08 -6.14 0.94
CA SER A 94 4.46 -6.11 1.41
C SER A 94 5.36 -5.23 0.52
N THR A 95 6.50 -4.82 1.06
CA THR A 95 7.52 -4.05 0.33
C THR A 95 7.99 -4.79 -0.92
N THR A 96 8.15 -6.11 -0.82
CA THR A 96 8.55 -6.99 -1.93
C THR A 96 7.48 -7.05 -3.02
N THR A 97 6.20 -7.21 -2.66
CA THR A 97 5.08 -7.19 -3.64
C THR A 97 5.00 -5.85 -4.37
N LYS A 98 5.21 -4.73 -3.66
CA LYS A 98 5.29 -3.39 -4.28
C LYS A 98 6.47 -3.27 -5.26
N LYS A 99 7.60 -3.90 -4.97
CA LYS A 99 8.76 -3.96 -5.87
C LYS A 99 8.46 -4.77 -7.13
N TYR A 100 7.79 -5.92 -7.00
CA TYR A 100 7.36 -6.73 -8.15
C TYR A 100 6.38 -5.98 -9.05
N MET A 101 5.33 -5.38 -8.48
CA MET A 101 4.38 -4.56 -9.26
C MET A 101 5.08 -3.41 -9.99
N ARG A 102 6.07 -2.77 -9.37
CA ARG A 102 6.86 -1.74 -10.02
C ARG A 102 7.66 -2.29 -11.21
N ASN A 103 8.27 -3.46 -11.06
CA ASN A 103 9.00 -4.11 -12.15
C ASN A 103 8.08 -4.52 -13.30
N GLU A 104 6.85 -4.95 -13.01
CA GLU A 104 5.82 -5.22 -14.03
C GLU A 104 5.39 -3.94 -14.74
N ILE A 105 5.21 -2.83 -14.02
CA ILE A 105 4.94 -1.52 -14.63
C ILE A 105 6.10 -1.14 -15.56
N TRP A 106 7.36 -1.28 -15.11
CA TRP A 106 8.52 -1.00 -15.94
C TRP A 106 8.60 -1.90 -17.18
N SER A 107 8.28 -3.19 -17.06
CA SER A 107 8.27 -4.10 -18.21
C SER A 107 7.16 -3.76 -19.20
N LEU A 108 5.97 -3.39 -18.72
CA LEU A 108 4.87 -2.91 -19.54
C LEU A 108 5.21 -1.60 -20.26
N ILE A 109 5.85 -0.66 -19.58
CA ILE A 109 6.32 0.60 -20.17
C ILE A 109 7.36 0.33 -21.25
N SER A 110 8.29 -0.60 -21.01
CA SER A 110 9.28 -1.01 -21.99
C SER A 110 8.63 -1.65 -23.23
N PHE A 111 7.58 -2.45 -23.04
CA PHE A 111 6.91 -3.19 -24.11
C PHE A 111 5.91 -2.34 -24.93
N ILE A 112 5.08 -1.54 -24.26
CA ILE A 112 3.96 -0.79 -24.86
C ILE A 112 4.35 0.67 -25.15
N GLY A 113 5.37 1.18 -24.46
CA GLY A 113 5.78 2.59 -24.49
C GLY A 113 5.42 3.34 -23.21
N ALA A 114 5.91 4.57 -23.09
CA ALA A 114 5.65 5.42 -21.93
C ALA A 114 4.13 5.65 -21.75
N PRO A 115 3.60 5.58 -20.51
CA PRO A 115 2.20 5.83 -20.27
C PRO A 115 1.91 7.30 -20.59
N SER A 116 0.79 7.59 -21.24
CA SER A 116 0.31 8.95 -21.42
C SER A 116 -0.39 9.41 -20.14
N TRP A 117 0.12 10.48 -19.52
CA TRP A 117 -0.46 11.05 -18.32
C TRP A 117 -1.53 12.04 -18.73
N PHE A 118 -2.80 11.71 -18.47
CA PHE A 118 -3.90 12.66 -18.60
C PHE A 118 -4.20 13.24 -17.22
N ILE A 119 -3.80 14.48 -16.99
CA ILE A 119 -4.18 15.22 -15.79
C ILE A 119 -5.49 15.93 -16.11
N THR A 120 -6.59 15.39 -15.62
CA THR A 120 -7.90 16.05 -15.71
C THR A 120 -8.07 16.92 -14.47
N PHE A 121 -7.91 18.23 -14.61
CA PHE A 121 -8.39 19.17 -13.61
C PHE A 121 -9.91 19.18 -13.71
N SER A 122 -10.58 18.52 -12.77
CA SER A 122 -11.99 18.74 -12.51
C SER A 122 -12.09 19.90 -11.53
N PRO A 123 -12.25 21.16 -11.98
CA PRO A 123 -12.50 22.25 -11.05
C PRO A 123 -13.74 21.86 -10.23
N ALA A 124 -13.62 21.87 -8.90
CA ALA A 124 -14.78 21.73 -8.06
C ALA A 124 -15.70 22.92 -8.36
N ASP A 125 -16.82 22.67 -9.04
CA ASP A 125 -17.78 23.70 -9.44
C ASP A 125 -18.32 24.49 -8.23
N SER A 126 -18.25 23.91 -7.03
CA SER A 126 -18.60 24.56 -5.77
C SER A 126 -17.67 25.72 -5.38
N MET A 127 -16.45 25.78 -5.92
CA MET A 127 -15.43 26.78 -5.57
C MET A 127 -15.02 27.67 -6.76
N HIS A 128 -15.54 27.38 -7.96
CA HIS A 128 -15.19 28.13 -9.15
C HIS A 128 -16.01 29.44 -9.22
N PRO A 129 -15.39 30.64 -9.27
CA PRO A 129 -16.10 31.92 -9.15
C PRO A 129 -17.16 32.14 -10.23
N ILE A 130 -16.88 31.66 -11.44
CA ILE A 130 -17.81 31.75 -12.58
C ILE A 130 -18.98 30.78 -12.39
N SER A 131 -18.73 29.57 -11.90
CA SER A 131 -19.78 28.58 -11.63
C SER A 131 -20.71 29.08 -10.51
N LEU A 132 -20.16 29.72 -9.47
CA LEU A 132 -20.93 30.39 -8.41
C LEU A 132 -21.72 31.61 -8.92
N TYR A 133 -21.14 32.40 -9.83
CA TYR A 133 -21.80 33.55 -10.44
C TYR A 133 -23.02 33.13 -11.29
N PHE A 134 -22.87 32.09 -12.10
CA PHE A 134 -23.98 31.56 -12.92
C PHE A 134 -25.00 30.75 -12.11
N ALA A 135 -24.59 30.18 -10.98
CA ALA A 135 -25.47 29.41 -10.09
C ALA A 135 -26.26 30.27 -9.09
N ASP A 136 -26.32 31.61 -9.24
CA ASP A 136 -27.07 32.56 -8.38
C ASP A 136 -28.59 32.32 -8.44
N THR A 137 -28.99 31.18 -7.87
CA THR A 137 -30.33 30.82 -7.49
C THR A 137 -30.38 30.85 -5.97
N VAL A 138 -31.51 31.28 -5.42
CA VAL A 138 -31.69 31.59 -3.98
C VAL A 138 -31.22 30.47 -3.03
N LYS A 139 -31.17 29.21 -3.48
CA LYS A 139 -30.64 28.06 -2.72
C LYS A 139 -29.11 28.08 -2.53
N ALA A 140 -28.32 28.52 -3.52
CA ALA A 140 -26.85 28.51 -3.44
C ALA A 140 -26.33 29.53 -2.39
N ARG A 141 -27.03 30.67 -2.25
CA ARG A 141 -26.70 31.72 -1.27
C ARG A 141 -26.86 31.27 0.19
N MET A 142 -27.80 30.35 0.47
CA MET A 142 -28.00 29.78 1.81
C MET A 142 -26.82 28.88 2.25
N ILE A 143 -26.20 28.15 1.32
CA ILE A 143 -25.11 27.21 1.63
C ILE A 143 -23.79 27.97 1.84
N LEU A 144 -23.52 29.02 1.07
CA LEU A 144 -22.35 29.89 1.32
C LEU A 144 -22.48 30.73 2.58
N GLY A 145 -23.68 31.20 2.93
CA GLY A 145 -23.93 31.92 4.18
C GLY A 145 -23.67 31.07 5.42
N THR A 146 -23.95 29.76 5.35
CA THR A 146 -23.69 28.82 6.44
C THR A 146 -22.22 28.38 6.53
N MET A 147 -21.47 28.34 5.42
CA MET A 147 -20.02 28.05 5.46
C MET A 147 -19.17 29.22 5.98
N LYS A 148 -19.54 30.49 5.72
CA LYS A 148 -18.79 31.64 6.27
C LYS A 148 -18.83 31.75 7.79
N ILE A 149 -19.84 31.16 8.44
CA ILE A 149 -20.01 31.16 9.90
C ILE A 149 -19.23 30.01 10.58
N ARG A 150 -18.75 29.02 9.82
CA ARG A 150 -18.04 27.85 10.38
C ARG A 150 -16.51 27.98 10.45
N ASN A 151 -15.93 29.13 10.09
CA ASN A 151 -14.48 29.41 10.22
C ASN A 151 -14.17 30.67 11.04
N LEU A 152 -14.99 30.97 12.04
CA LEU A 152 -14.60 31.78 13.19
C LEU A 152 -15.06 31.03 14.45
N PHE A 153 -14.25 30.05 14.84
CA PHE A 153 -13.91 29.56 16.19
C PHE A 153 -13.16 28.23 16.04
#